data_AF-A0A3N5DTL2-F1
#
_entry.id   AF-A0A3N5DTL2-F1
#
_cell.length_a   1.000
_cell.length_b   1.000
_cell.length_c   1.000
_cell.angle_alpha   90.00
_cell.angle_beta   90.00
_cell.angle_gamma   90.00
#
_symmetry.space_group_name_H-M   'P 1'
#
loop_
_entity.id
_entity.type
_entity.pdbx_description
1 polymer ?
#
loop_
_entity_poly.entity_id
_entity_poly.type
_entity_poly.pdbx_seq_one_letter_code
_entity_poly.pdbx_strand_id
1 'polypeptide(L)'
;MLSAVTACVLAELVGRAVAIDWRDGMYLPEGQNLYPLLFDDSQSLDPARFDEASDVTPAIWAGSLDEHPADMIRRHFPASHRNPLVYRKLCVDLANSDPASEVAVFWSYLPKMPRLRRRLAHDARFAGRPERVIVRQTLKTHFTPVEPVLSAVDALFARFSGPVIGVHIRFTDRKAPLPKILERIRGLREQEPDAPIFLATDSAEAQDAVHASFDNVHALEKTLSAGDAGLHFRSDEAADPLTEARAALADMIALSRCEWLVHSSHSTFSVTAALIGDIPPGRQRDVDRYNVKVQAKRWFQSWV
;
A
#
# COMPACT_ATOMS: atom_id res chain seq x y z
N MET A 1 3.81 1.74 0.55
CA MET A 1 3.14 2.85 -0.17
C MET A 1 2.48 3.90 0.75
N LEU A 2 1.27 3.71 1.31
CA LEU A 2 0.58 4.81 2.04
C LEU A 2 1.33 5.39 3.26
N SER A 3 2.16 4.58 3.91
CA SER A 3 3.06 5.07 4.96
C SER A 3 4.11 6.04 4.38
N ALA A 4 4.79 5.64 3.31
CA ALA A 4 5.73 6.51 2.58
C ALA A 4 5.07 7.78 2.03
N VAL A 5 3.80 7.73 1.61
CA VAL A 5 3.03 8.95 1.26
C VAL A 5 2.96 9.94 2.43
N THR A 6 2.83 9.46 3.67
CA THR A 6 2.86 10.35 4.85
C THR A 6 4.22 11.06 4.96
N ALA A 7 5.32 10.34 4.70
CA ALA A 7 6.66 10.93 4.69
C ALA A 7 6.84 11.95 3.56
N CYS A 8 6.36 11.65 2.36
CA CYS A 8 6.45 12.56 1.22
C CYS A 8 5.67 13.86 1.47
N VAL A 9 4.44 13.76 2.00
CA VAL A 9 3.64 14.94 2.38
C VAL A 9 4.32 15.72 3.50
N LEU A 10 4.91 15.05 4.49
CA LEU A 10 5.68 15.70 5.54
C LEU A 10 6.87 16.46 4.95
N ALA A 11 7.65 15.82 4.07
CA ALA A 11 8.81 16.41 3.42
C ALA A 11 8.43 17.65 2.61
N GLU A 12 7.34 17.58 1.83
CA GLU A 12 6.80 18.75 1.12
C GLU A 12 6.42 19.86 2.11
N LEU A 13 5.70 19.53 3.19
CA LEU A 13 5.33 20.48 4.24
C LEU A 13 6.52 21.24 4.84
N VAL A 14 7.67 20.57 4.99
CA VAL A 14 8.87 21.18 5.58
C VAL A 14 9.91 21.64 4.56
N GLY A 15 9.68 21.43 3.26
CA GLY A 15 10.63 21.82 2.20
C GLY A 15 11.86 20.91 2.11
N ARG A 16 11.72 19.63 2.44
CA ARG A 16 12.79 18.62 2.34
C ARG A 16 12.67 17.77 1.09
N ALA A 17 13.81 17.29 0.61
CA ALA A 17 13.87 16.19 -0.36
C ALA A 17 13.48 14.86 0.31
N VAL A 18 13.03 13.91 -0.49
CA VAL A 18 12.57 12.60 -0.04
C VAL A 18 13.58 11.53 -0.45
N ALA A 19 13.85 10.57 0.42
CA ALA A 19 14.47 9.30 0.08
C ALA A 19 13.53 8.17 0.53
N ILE A 20 13.10 7.31 -0.40
CA ILE A 20 12.25 6.15 -0.09
C ILE A 20 13.14 4.92 0.05
N ASP A 21 13.23 4.43 1.28
CA ASP A 21 14.05 3.28 1.63
C ASP A 21 13.20 2.03 1.87
N TRP A 22 13.19 1.13 0.88
CA TRP A 22 12.59 -0.21 0.97
C TRP A 22 13.67 -1.30 0.83
N ARG A 23 14.80 -1.13 1.51
CA ARG A 23 15.88 -2.13 1.63
C ARG A 23 15.57 -3.25 2.64
N ASP A 24 14.29 -3.53 2.90
CA ASP A 24 13.81 -4.33 4.03
C ASP A 24 13.97 -5.84 3.89
N GLY A 25 14.45 -6.32 2.74
CA GLY A 25 14.66 -7.74 2.51
C GLY A 25 13.39 -8.53 2.16
N MET A 26 12.24 -7.88 1.94
CA MET A 26 10.96 -8.58 1.76
C MET A 26 10.84 -9.26 0.38
N TYR A 27 11.20 -8.54 -0.68
CA TYR A 27 11.13 -9.02 -2.06
C TYR A 27 12.49 -9.03 -2.78
N LEU A 28 13.53 -8.54 -2.13
CA LEU A 28 14.90 -8.52 -2.62
C LEU A 28 15.83 -8.94 -1.48
N PRO A 29 17.10 -9.28 -1.74
CA PRO A 29 18.09 -9.38 -0.69
C PRO A 29 18.13 -8.11 0.18
N GLU A 30 18.33 -8.27 1.48
CA GLU A 30 18.50 -7.16 2.43
C GLU A 30 19.57 -6.17 1.93
N GLY A 31 19.31 -4.87 2.09
CA GLY A 31 20.18 -3.81 1.58
C GLY A 31 19.92 -3.38 0.12
N GLN A 32 19.17 -4.15 -0.68
CA GLN A 32 18.77 -3.73 -2.03
C GLN A 32 17.44 -2.98 -2.02
N ASN A 33 17.41 -1.77 -2.57
CA ASN A 33 16.21 -0.94 -2.54
C ASN A 33 15.19 -1.39 -3.60
N LEU A 34 14.05 -1.90 -3.15
CA LEU A 34 12.97 -2.36 -4.03
C LEU A 34 12.26 -1.22 -4.76
N TYR A 35 12.18 -0.04 -4.14
CA TYR A 35 11.39 1.09 -4.64
C TYR A 35 11.66 1.46 -6.12
N PRO A 36 12.91 1.70 -6.57
CA PRO A 36 13.20 2.04 -7.97
C PRO A 36 12.95 0.90 -8.96
N LEU A 37 12.79 -0.35 -8.51
CA LEU A 37 12.47 -1.48 -9.39
C LEU A 37 10.97 -1.63 -9.66
N LEU A 38 10.14 -0.92 -8.87
CA LEU A 38 8.68 -0.93 -8.93
C LEU A 38 8.11 0.39 -9.42
N PHE A 39 8.78 1.51 -9.15
CA PHE A 39 8.29 2.85 -9.49
C PHE A 39 9.32 3.67 -10.25
N ASP A 40 8.86 4.39 -11.26
CA ASP A 40 9.61 5.41 -11.96
C ASP A 40 9.45 6.74 -11.22
N ASP A 41 10.36 7.02 -10.29
CA ASP A 41 10.46 8.30 -9.58
C ASP A 41 11.87 8.88 -9.74
N SER A 42 11.94 10.00 -10.46
CA SER A 42 13.18 10.77 -10.66
C SER A 42 13.47 11.79 -9.55
N GLN A 43 12.55 11.97 -8.58
CA GLN A 43 12.66 12.98 -7.54
C GLN A 43 13.24 12.43 -6.23
N SER A 44 13.03 11.15 -5.96
CA SER A 44 13.55 10.52 -4.75
C SER A 44 15.07 10.39 -4.81
N LEU A 45 15.72 10.74 -3.70
CA LEU A 45 17.14 10.53 -3.48
C LEU A 45 17.42 9.06 -3.18
N ASP A 46 18.61 8.61 -3.55
CA ASP A 46 19.14 7.31 -3.14
C ASP A 46 19.40 7.30 -1.62
N PRO A 47 18.70 6.43 -0.84
CA PRO A 47 18.87 6.37 0.61
C PRO A 47 20.28 5.96 1.03
N ALA A 48 21.00 5.17 0.22
CA ALA A 48 22.35 4.70 0.55
C ALA A 48 23.37 5.83 0.75
N ARG A 49 23.09 7.02 0.19
CA ARG A 49 23.90 8.23 0.38
C ARG A 49 23.93 8.73 1.82
N PHE A 50 22.99 8.28 2.64
CA PHE A 50 22.81 8.74 4.02
C PHE A 50 23.18 7.69 5.05
N ASP A 51 23.65 6.49 4.66
CA ASP A 51 23.88 5.38 5.60
C ASP A 51 24.81 5.76 6.77
N GLU A 52 25.85 6.56 6.48
CA GLU A 52 26.84 7.06 7.45
C GLU A 52 26.46 8.41 8.09
N ALA A 53 25.25 8.91 7.87
CA ALA A 53 24.85 10.21 8.41
C ALA A 53 24.76 10.17 9.94
N SER A 54 25.31 11.21 10.58
CA SER A 54 25.35 11.36 12.03
C SER A 54 24.40 12.47 12.55
N ASP A 55 24.11 13.48 11.73
CA ASP A 55 23.10 14.48 12.03
C ASP A 55 21.70 14.01 11.58
N VAL A 56 21.14 13.11 12.38
CA VAL A 56 19.90 12.41 12.09
C VAL A 56 18.90 12.60 13.22
N THR A 57 17.62 12.74 12.86
CA THR A 57 16.52 12.67 13.82
C THR A 57 15.53 11.56 13.47
N PRO A 58 15.12 10.72 14.45
CA PRO A 58 15.64 10.66 15.81
C PRO A 58 17.10 10.20 15.87
N ALA A 59 17.88 10.71 16.83
CA ALA A 59 19.32 10.46 16.96
C ALA A 59 19.69 8.97 17.16
N ILE A 60 18.72 8.11 17.48
CA ILE A 60 18.92 6.66 17.56
C ILE A 60 19.36 6.06 16.22
N TRP A 61 19.07 6.73 15.09
CA TRP A 61 19.43 6.26 13.75
C TRP A 61 20.81 6.71 13.28
N ALA A 62 21.52 7.54 14.05
CA ALA A 62 22.83 8.04 13.65
C ALA A 62 23.83 6.89 13.43
N GLY A 63 24.38 6.78 12.21
CA GLY A 63 25.27 5.70 11.79
C GLY A 63 24.61 4.31 11.70
N SER A 64 23.29 4.25 11.53
CA SER A 64 22.54 2.99 11.42
C SER A 64 21.34 3.12 10.47
N LEU A 65 21.45 3.96 9.44
CA LEU A 65 20.36 4.24 8.49
C LEU A 65 20.16 3.12 7.45
N ASP A 66 21.15 2.25 7.29
CA ASP A 66 21.07 1.01 6.51
C ASP A 66 20.39 -0.14 7.26
N GLU A 67 20.19 -0.01 8.57
CA GLU A 67 19.63 -1.06 9.39
C GLU A 67 18.11 -1.20 9.29
N HIS A 68 17.63 -2.44 9.32
CA HIS A 68 16.19 -2.68 9.34
C HIS A 68 15.55 -2.25 10.69
N PRO A 69 14.41 -1.54 10.67
CA PRO A 69 13.73 -1.05 11.87
C PRO A 69 13.41 -2.11 12.92
N ALA A 70 13.17 -3.36 12.53
CA ALA A 70 12.93 -4.44 13.49
C ALA A 70 14.17 -4.78 14.32
N ASP A 71 15.37 -4.65 13.75
CA ASP A 71 16.63 -4.90 14.43
C ASP A 71 16.99 -3.74 15.35
N MET A 72 16.70 -2.50 14.94
CA MET A 72 16.71 -1.33 15.82
C MET A 72 15.81 -1.52 17.05
N ILE A 73 14.58 -2.02 16.85
CA ILE A 73 13.66 -2.34 17.94
C ILE A 73 14.23 -3.44 18.85
N ARG A 74 14.78 -4.50 18.26
CA ARG A 74 15.34 -5.63 19.03
C ARG A 74 16.53 -5.19 19.89
N ARG A 75 17.41 -4.36 19.34
CA ARG A 75 18.62 -3.86 20.01
C ARG A 75 18.29 -2.86 21.13
N HIS A 76 17.48 -1.85 20.83
CA HIS A 76 17.27 -0.73 21.75
C HIS A 76 16.02 -0.85 22.62
N PHE A 77 15.06 -1.69 22.22
CA PHE A 77 13.78 -1.86 22.92
C PHE A 77 13.38 -3.34 23.10
N PRO A 78 14.26 -4.23 23.60
CA PRO A 78 14.03 -5.68 23.63
C PRO A 78 12.75 -6.09 24.38
N ALA A 79 12.38 -5.36 25.44
CA ALA A 79 11.18 -5.62 26.24
C ALA A 79 9.88 -5.01 25.66
N SER A 80 9.94 -4.31 24.51
CA SER A 80 8.83 -3.49 24.00
C SER A 80 8.43 -3.81 22.56
N HIS A 81 8.76 -4.99 22.04
CA HIS A 81 8.40 -5.42 20.67
C HIS A 81 6.89 -5.35 20.36
N ARG A 82 6.01 -5.39 21.38
CA ARG A 82 4.54 -5.23 21.23
C ARG A 82 4.01 -3.83 21.52
N ASN A 83 4.88 -2.90 21.93
CA ASN A 83 4.45 -1.56 22.34
C ASN A 83 4.31 -0.66 21.11
N PRO A 84 3.08 -0.22 20.76
CA PRO A 84 2.85 0.60 19.57
C PRO A 84 3.49 1.99 19.68
N LEU A 85 3.91 2.42 20.87
CA LEU A 85 4.59 3.70 21.09
C LEU A 85 6.08 3.64 20.75
N VAL A 86 6.69 2.45 20.61
CA VAL A 86 8.12 2.33 20.23
C VAL A 86 8.38 2.96 18.86
N TYR A 87 7.43 2.81 17.94
CA TYR A 87 7.46 3.48 16.64
C TYR A 87 7.75 4.99 16.76
N ARG A 88 7.15 5.69 17.74
CA ARG A 88 7.36 7.13 17.93
C ARG A 88 8.80 7.50 18.30
N LYS A 89 9.56 6.57 18.88
CA LYS A 89 10.98 6.78 19.20
C LYS A 89 11.89 6.60 18.00
N LEU A 90 11.40 5.90 16.96
CA LEU A 90 12.11 5.61 15.72
C LEU A 90 11.64 6.52 14.57
N CYS A 91 10.77 7.49 14.83
CA CYS A 91 10.17 8.32 13.80
C CYS A 91 10.26 9.80 14.20
N VAL A 92 10.54 10.64 13.20
CA VAL A 92 10.50 12.09 13.32
C VAL A 92 9.16 12.56 13.87
N ASP A 93 9.19 13.62 14.66
CA ASP A 93 7.97 14.20 15.19
C ASP A 93 7.12 14.85 14.08
N LEU A 94 5.93 14.28 13.87
CA LEU A 94 4.97 14.76 12.89
C LEU A 94 4.26 16.05 13.31
N ALA A 95 4.19 16.32 14.62
CA ALA A 95 3.38 17.40 15.17
C ALA A 95 4.12 18.75 15.22
N ASN A 96 5.44 18.71 15.39
CA ASN A 96 6.27 19.90 15.61
C ASN A 96 6.85 20.45 14.30
N SER A 97 7.58 21.57 14.41
CA SER A 97 8.30 22.18 13.30
C SER A 97 9.36 21.23 12.72
N ASP A 98 9.88 21.59 11.54
CA ASP A 98 10.97 20.86 10.93
C ASP A 98 12.16 20.74 11.90
N PRO A 99 12.73 19.53 12.13
CA PRO A 99 13.95 19.39 12.90
C PRO A 99 15.12 20.14 12.26
N ALA A 100 16.12 20.54 13.06
CA ALA A 100 17.33 21.15 12.53
C ALA A 100 18.27 20.15 11.84
N SER A 101 18.15 18.86 12.18
CA SER A 101 19.02 17.81 11.63
C SER A 101 18.92 17.67 10.13
N GLU A 102 20.05 17.37 9.50
CA GLU A 102 20.16 17.12 8.05
C GLU A 102 19.19 16.02 7.59
N VAL A 103 19.15 14.89 8.30
CA VAL A 103 18.28 13.75 7.93
C VAL A 103 17.16 13.58 8.96
N ALA A 104 15.93 13.40 8.47
CA ALA A 104 14.76 13.10 9.29
C ALA A 104 14.14 11.77 8.88
N VAL A 105 14.11 10.81 9.82
CA VAL A 105 13.64 9.45 9.57
C VAL A 105 12.16 9.33 9.86
N PHE A 106 11.37 9.01 8.84
CA PHE A 106 10.01 8.53 9.01
C PHE A 106 9.94 7.03 8.76
N TRP A 107 9.50 6.27 9.75
CA TRP A 107 9.27 4.83 9.60
C TRP A 107 7.95 4.43 10.24
N SER A 108 6.97 3.89 9.52
CA SER A 108 5.77 3.34 10.17
C SER A 108 5.15 2.20 9.36
N TYR A 109 4.52 1.24 10.03
CA TYR A 109 3.72 0.20 9.35
C TYR A 109 2.41 0.75 8.75
N LEU A 110 1.89 1.85 9.29
CA LEU A 110 0.58 2.39 8.91
C LEU A 110 0.69 3.87 8.55
N PRO A 111 -0.12 4.37 7.60
CA PRO A 111 -0.16 5.79 7.27
C PRO A 111 -0.56 6.62 8.50
N LYS A 112 0.09 7.79 8.65
CA LYS A 112 -0.14 8.72 9.77
C LYS A 112 -0.62 10.10 9.32
N MET A 113 -1.26 10.17 8.15
CA MET A 113 -1.87 11.39 7.60
C MET A 113 -2.72 12.18 8.61
N PRO A 114 -3.54 11.57 9.49
CA PRO A 114 -4.30 12.32 10.49
C PRO A 114 -3.43 13.16 11.45
N ARG A 115 -2.18 12.74 11.70
CA ARG A 115 -1.24 13.49 12.55
C ARG A 115 -0.68 14.75 11.88
N LEU A 116 -0.76 14.83 10.55
CA LEU A 116 -0.36 16.02 9.78
C LEU A 116 -1.51 17.01 9.59
N ARG A 117 -2.77 16.63 9.89
CA ARG A 117 -3.97 17.41 9.56
C ARG A 117 -3.91 18.87 10.02
N ARG A 118 -3.46 19.12 11.26
CA ARG A 118 -3.34 20.50 11.77
C ARG A 118 -2.36 21.31 10.94
N ARG A 119 -1.18 20.75 10.63
CA ARG A 119 -0.15 21.43 9.84
C ARG A 119 -0.61 21.69 8.41
N LEU A 120 -1.21 20.68 7.77
CA LEU A 120 -1.80 20.81 6.44
C LEU A 120 -2.87 21.92 6.37
N ALA A 121 -3.66 22.10 7.43
CA ALA A 121 -4.66 23.16 7.47
C ALA A 121 -4.07 24.59 7.56
N HIS A 122 -2.83 24.74 8.06
CA HIS A 122 -2.17 26.04 8.23
C HIS A 122 -1.19 26.37 7.09
N ASP A 123 -0.86 25.40 6.24
CA ASP A 123 0.02 25.60 5.08
C ASP A 123 -0.80 25.93 3.84
N ALA A 124 -0.50 27.07 3.18
CA ALA A 124 -1.26 27.57 2.04
C ALA A 124 -1.32 26.60 0.85
N ARG A 125 -0.34 25.69 0.69
CA ARG A 125 -0.31 24.69 -0.38
C ARG A 125 -1.32 23.55 -0.18
N PHE A 126 -1.75 23.36 1.07
CA PHE A 126 -2.61 22.25 1.49
C PHE A 126 -3.96 22.71 2.07
N ALA A 127 -4.05 23.95 2.56
CA ALA A 127 -5.25 24.49 3.16
C ALA A 127 -6.48 24.35 2.25
N GLY A 128 -7.57 23.82 2.80
CA GLY A 128 -8.82 23.57 2.07
C GLY A 128 -8.82 22.34 1.15
N ARG A 129 -7.68 21.67 0.94
CA ARG A 129 -7.61 20.45 0.11
C ARG A 129 -8.03 19.23 0.93
N PRO A 130 -8.97 18.39 0.44
CA PRO A 130 -9.31 17.13 1.11
C PRO A 130 -8.10 16.19 1.21
N GLU A 131 -7.96 15.47 2.34
CA GLU A 131 -6.86 14.52 2.58
C GLU A 131 -6.70 13.51 1.43
N ARG A 132 -7.83 13.01 0.89
CA ARG A 132 -7.88 12.12 -0.28
C ARG A 132 -7.15 12.71 -1.50
N VAL A 133 -7.35 14.00 -1.76
CA VAL A 133 -6.76 14.70 -2.90
C VAL A 133 -5.25 14.86 -2.72
N ILE A 134 -4.81 15.18 -1.50
CA ILE A 134 -3.38 15.30 -1.15
C ILE A 134 -2.68 13.95 -1.33
N VAL A 135 -3.24 12.89 -0.73
CA VAL A 135 -2.71 11.53 -0.82
C VAL A 135 -2.66 11.05 -2.27
N ARG A 136 -3.72 11.27 -3.06
CA ARG A 136 -3.74 10.90 -4.48
C ARG A 136 -2.68 11.64 -5.29
N GLN A 137 -2.54 12.95 -5.08
CA GLN A 137 -1.52 13.73 -5.77
C GLN A 137 -0.11 13.20 -5.44
N THR A 138 0.15 12.93 -4.16
CA THR A 138 1.44 12.38 -3.72
C THR A 138 1.70 11.00 -4.31
N LEU A 139 0.68 10.13 -4.39
CA LEU A 139 0.78 8.84 -5.08
C LEU A 139 1.14 9.00 -6.57
N LYS A 140 0.54 9.97 -7.26
CA LYS A 140 0.86 10.25 -8.66
C LYS A 140 2.28 10.79 -8.87
N THR A 141 2.79 11.54 -7.89
CA THR A 141 4.13 12.13 -7.99
C THR A 141 5.22 11.09 -7.74
N HIS A 142 5.06 10.23 -6.73
CA HIS A 142 6.12 9.32 -6.26
C HIS A 142 5.85 7.83 -6.51
N PHE A 143 4.71 7.44 -7.05
CA PHE A 143 4.36 6.02 -7.18
C PHE A 143 3.82 5.70 -8.58
N THR A 144 4.43 6.29 -9.60
CA THR A 144 4.21 5.90 -11.00
C THR A 144 4.83 4.54 -11.23
N PRO A 145 4.07 3.48 -11.56
CA PRO A 145 4.62 2.15 -11.78
C PRO A 145 5.57 2.11 -12.97
N VAL A 146 6.57 1.22 -12.93
CA VAL A 146 7.46 0.96 -14.07
C VAL A 146 6.71 0.39 -15.28
N GLU A 147 7.27 0.59 -16.47
CA GLU A 147 6.67 0.18 -17.74
C GLU A 147 6.18 -1.28 -17.77
N PRO A 148 6.94 -2.31 -17.32
CA PRO A 148 6.45 -3.69 -17.33
C PRO A 148 5.12 -3.90 -16.60
N VAL A 149 4.88 -3.15 -15.51
CA VAL A 149 3.62 -3.20 -14.77
C VAL A 149 2.51 -2.51 -15.57
N LEU A 150 2.79 -1.33 -16.13
CA LEU A 150 1.82 -0.59 -16.93
C LEU A 150 1.40 -1.37 -18.18
N SER A 151 2.35 -1.92 -18.94
CA SER A 151 2.05 -2.67 -20.16
C SER A 151 1.19 -3.91 -19.88
N ALA A 152 1.45 -4.62 -18.77
CA ALA A 152 0.63 -5.78 -18.38
C ALA A 152 -0.83 -5.39 -18.10
N VAL A 153 -1.04 -4.26 -17.41
CA VAL A 153 -2.37 -3.73 -17.13
C VAL A 153 -3.03 -3.17 -18.40
N ASP A 154 -2.28 -2.49 -19.26
CA ASP A 154 -2.76 -1.98 -20.55
C ASP A 154 -3.27 -3.12 -21.44
N ALA A 155 -2.49 -4.20 -21.57
CA ALA A 155 -2.86 -5.37 -22.35
C ALA A 155 -4.16 -6.02 -21.85
N LEU A 156 -4.37 -6.08 -20.53
CA LEU A 156 -5.61 -6.58 -19.95
C LEU A 156 -6.79 -5.66 -20.27
N PHE A 157 -6.66 -4.36 -20.02
CA PHE A 157 -7.76 -3.40 -20.15
C PHE A 157 -8.10 -3.06 -21.61
N ALA A 158 -7.18 -3.25 -22.56
CA ALA A 158 -7.46 -3.13 -23.99
C ALA A 158 -8.55 -4.10 -24.48
N ARG A 159 -8.83 -5.16 -23.71
CA ARG A 159 -9.87 -6.16 -24.01
C ARG A 159 -11.26 -5.75 -23.53
N PHE A 160 -11.35 -4.74 -22.68
CA PHE A 160 -12.61 -4.32 -22.06
C PHE A 160 -13.21 -3.14 -22.81
N SER A 161 -14.53 -3.17 -22.94
CA SER A 161 -15.31 -2.03 -23.43
C SER A 161 -16.39 -1.73 -22.38
N GLY A 162 -16.37 -0.53 -21.81
CA GLY A 162 -17.30 -0.14 -20.75
C GLY A 162 -16.79 -0.41 -19.33
N PRO A 163 -17.69 -0.30 -18.32
CA PRO A 163 -17.31 -0.34 -16.91
C PRO A 163 -16.86 -1.73 -16.46
N VAL A 164 -15.82 -1.77 -15.62
CA VAL A 164 -15.24 -2.99 -15.03
C VAL A 164 -15.54 -3.04 -13.54
N ILE A 165 -15.93 -4.23 -13.06
CA ILE A 165 -16.08 -4.51 -11.63
C ILE A 165 -14.76 -5.07 -11.11
N GLY A 166 -13.99 -4.25 -10.38
CA GLY A 166 -12.80 -4.69 -9.68
C GLY A 166 -13.16 -5.42 -8.38
N VAL A 167 -12.56 -6.58 -8.15
CA VAL A 167 -12.76 -7.39 -6.95
C VAL A 167 -11.41 -7.71 -6.34
N HIS A 168 -11.23 -7.38 -5.07
CA HIS A 168 -10.04 -7.74 -4.31
C HIS A 168 -10.36 -8.69 -3.17
N ILE A 169 -9.75 -9.87 -3.20
CA ILE A 169 -9.87 -10.92 -2.18
C ILE A 169 -8.48 -11.21 -1.63
N ARG A 170 -8.25 -10.89 -0.36
CA ARG A 170 -7.09 -11.39 0.38
C ARG A 170 -7.54 -12.61 1.14
N PHE A 171 -6.89 -13.75 0.97
CA PHE A 171 -7.38 -15.02 1.49
C PHE A 171 -6.30 -15.85 2.20
N THR A 172 -5.02 -15.76 1.79
CA THR A 172 -3.96 -16.65 2.31
C THR A 172 -3.62 -16.43 3.78
N ASP A 173 -3.47 -15.19 4.23
CA ASP A 173 -3.16 -14.85 5.62
C ASP A 173 -4.41 -14.45 6.43
N ARG A 174 -5.47 -14.05 5.71
CA ARG A 174 -6.73 -13.60 6.27
C ARG A 174 -7.85 -14.09 5.37
N LYS A 175 -8.57 -15.13 5.78
CA LYS A 175 -9.75 -15.62 5.04
C LYS A 175 -10.82 -14.54 4.98
N ALA A 176 -10.84 -13.76 3.89
CA ALA A 176 -11.92 -12.82 3.63
C ALA A 176 -13.26 -13.57 3.56
N PRO A 177 -14.38 -12.91 3.92
CA PRO A 177 -15.68 -13.57 3.95
C PRO A 177 -16.19 -13.78 2.51
N LEU A 178 -15.69 -14.82 1.85
CA LEU A 178 -15.97 -15.13 0.45
C LEU A 178 -17.49 -15.12 0.14
N PRO A 179 -18.39 -15.71 0.95
CA PRO A 179 -19.83 -15.62 0.68
C PRO A 179 -20.36 -14.18 0.59
N LYS A 180 -19.87 -13.27 1.44
CA LYS A 180 -20.26 -11.85 1.42
C LYS A 180 -19.71 -11.14 0.19
N ILE A 181 -18.49 -11.49 -0.23
CA ILE A 181 -17.90 -10.93 -1.46
C ILE A 181 -18.72 -11.36 -2.67
N LEU A 182 -19.03 -12.65 -2.79
CA LEU A 182 -19.87 -13.18 -3.87
C LEU A 182 -21.25 -12.50 -3.90
N GLU A 183 -21.89 -12.29 -2.75
CA GLU A 183 -23.16 -11.54 -2.66
C GLU A 183 -23.03 -10.11 -3.19
N ARG A 184 -21.95 -9.38 -2.85
CA ARG A 184 -21.71 -8.03 -3.37
C ARG A 184 -21.47 -8.01 -4.87
N ILE A 185 -20.79 -9.02 -5.41
CA ILE A 185 -20.60 -9.15 -6.86
C ILE A 185 -21.94 -9.40 -7.55
N ARG A 186 -22.79 -10.30 -7.03
CA ARG A 186 -24.14 -10.55 -7.59
C ARG A 186 -24.97 -9.26 -7.64
N GLY A 187 -25.02 -8.50 -6.56
CA GLY A 187 -25.78 -7.25 -6.54
C GLY A 187 -25.25 -6.16 -7.49
N LEU A 188 -23.95 -6.18 -7.81
CA LEU A 188 -23.40 -5.30 -8.86
C LEU A 188 -23.69 -5.82 -10.26
N ARG A 189 -23.65 -7.14 -10.48
CA ARG A 189 -24.04 -7.78 -11.75
C ARG A 189 -25.50 -7.52 -12.10
N GLU A 190 -26.39 -7.40 -11.12
CA GLU A 190 -27.78 -6.98 -11.37
C GLU A 190 -27.89 -5.55 -11.93
N GLN A 191 -26.93 -4.68 -11.57
CA GLN A 191 -26.89 -3.28 -12.01
C GLN A 191 -26.10 -3.11 -13.31
N GLU A 192 -25.07 -3.93 -13.50
CA GLU A 192 -24.13 -3.90 -14.63
C GLU A 192 -23.96 -5.34 -15.19
N PRO A 193 -24.97 -5.88 -15.90
CA PRO A 193 -24.99 -7.31 -16.29
C PRO A 193 -23.80 -7.74 -17.13
N ASP A 194 -23.38 -6.88 -18.06
CA ASP A 194 -22.33 -7.19 -19.05
C ASP A 194 -20.92 -6.79 -18.60
N ALA A 195 -20.79 -6.06 -17.48
CA ALA A 195 -19.51 -5.54 -17.02
C ALA A 195 -18.51 -6.67 -16.71
N PRO A 196 -17.30 -6.69 -17.30
CA PRO A 196 -16.29 -7.69 -16.94
C PRO A 196 -15.91 -7.56 -15.46
N ILE A 197 -15.57 -8.69 -14.84
CA ILE A 197 -15.02 -8.72 -13.49
C ILE A 197 -13.51 -8.84 -13.60
N PHE A 198 -12.78 -7.90 -13.00
CA PHE A 198 -11.35 -8.07 -12.75
C PHE A 198 -11.13 -8.57 -11.33
N LEU A 199 -10.47 -9.71 -11.18
CA LEU A 199 -10.20 -10.35 -9.90
C LEU A 199 -8.72 -10.26 -9.51
N ALA A 200 -8.46 -9.59 -8.39
CA ALA A 200 -7.18 -9.58 -7.70
C ALA A 200 -7.27 -10.45 -6.43
N THR A 201 -6.63 -11.62 -6.44
CA THR A 201 -6.55 -12.53 -5.29
C THR A 201 -5.16 -13.16 -5.13
N ASP A 202 -4.82 -13.55 -3.92
CA ASP A 202 -3.60 -14.32 -3.57
C ASP A 202 -3.85 -15.83 -3.46
N SER A 203 -5.09 -16.27 -3.68
CA SER A 203 -5.53 -17.66 -3.46
C SER A 203 -6.22 -18.26 -4.69
N ALA A 204 -5.76 -19.46 -5.07
CA ALA A 204 -6.40 -20.28 -6.10
C ALA A 204 -7.83 -20.67 -5.72
N GLU A 205 -8.08 -21.03 -4.45
CA GLU A 205 -9.43 -21.36 -3.96
C GLU A 205 -10.41 -20.22 -4.17
N ALA A 206 -10.00 -18.99 -3.83
CA ALA A 206 -10.83 -17.81 -4.03
C ALA A 206 -11.04 -17.51 -5.51
N GLN A 207 -10.03 -17.73 -6.36
CA GLN A 207 -10.14 -17.59 -7.81
C GLN A 207 -11.15 -18.57 -8.38
N ASP A 208 -11.01 -19.85 -8.08
CA ASP A 208 -11.88 -20.93 -8.55
C ASP A 208 -13.34 -20.70 -8.12
N ALA A 209 -13.55 -20.26 -6.87
CA ALA A 209 -14.89 -19.97 -6.38
C ALA A 209 -15.58 -18.81 -7.11
N VAL A 210 -14.82 -17.78 -7.52
CA VAL A 210 -15.35 -16.66 -8.31
C VAL A 210 -15.63 -17.09 -9.75
N HIS A 211 -14.72 -17.83 -10.39
CA HIS A 211 -14.93 -18.37 -11.74
C HIS A 211 -16.10 -19.36 -11.81
N ALA A 212 -16.31 -20.17 -10.77
CA ALA A 212 -17.45 -21.07 -10.70
C ALA A 212 -18.79 -20.32 -10.49
N SER A 213 -18.75 -19.09 -9.98
CA SER A 213 -19.96 -18.31 -9.65
C SER A 213 -20.34 -17.29 -10.72
N PHE A 214 -19.40 -16.87 -11.57
CA PHE A 214 -19.59 -15.78 -12.53
C PHE A 214 -18.84 -16.03 -13.83
N ASP A 215 -19.49 -15.70 -14.95
CA ASP A 215 -18.85 -15.62 -16.26
C ASP A 215 -18.09 -14.28 -16.41
N ASN A 216 -17.29 -14.17 -17.47
CA ASN A 216 -16.56 -12.96 -17.85
C ASN A 216 -15.67 -12.40 -16.71
N VAL A 217 -15.00 -13.31 -15.99
CA VAL A 217 -14.02 -13.03 -14.94
C VAL A 217 -12.62 -13.10 -15.52
N HIS A 218 -11.81 -12.08 -15.25
CA HIS A 218 -10.45 -11.94 -15.73
C HIS A 218 -9.51 -11.70 -14.54
N ALA A 219 -8.31 -12.26 -14.61
CA ALA A 219 -7.23 -12.02 -13.66
C ALA A 219 -5.92 -11.86 -14.44
N LEU A 220 -4.94 -11.21 -13.83
CA LEU A 220 -3.57 -11.23 -14.36
C LEU A 220 -2.95 -12.60 -14.09
N GLU A 221 -2.19 -13.13 -15.05
CA GLU A 221 -1.43 -14.35 -14.84
C GLU A 221 -0.38 -14.16 -13.75
N LYS A 222 -0.41 -15.03 -12.75
CA LYS A 222 0.53 -15.04 -11.63
C LYS A 222 0.49 -16.37 -10.91
N THR A 223 1.55 -16.66 -10.16
CA THR A 223 1.60 -17.81 -9.27
C THR A 223 0.68 -17.57 -8.07
N LEU A 224 -0.22 -18.51 -7.81
CA LEU A 224 -1.16 -18.46 -6.68
C LEU A 224 -0.78 -19.50 -5.61
N SER A 225 -1.06 -19.19 -4.34
CA SER A 225 -0.96 -20.19 -3.27
C SER A 225 -2.01 -21.27 -3.46
N ALA A 226 -1.55 -22.53 -3.52
CA ALA A 226 -2.41 -23.70 -3.34
C ALA A 226 -2.52 -24.03 -1.84
N GLY A 227 -3.67 -23.75 -1.23
CA GLY A 227 -3.98 -24.07 0.18
C GLY A 227 -3.68 -22.98 1.21
N ASP A 228 -3.74 -23.35 2.50
CA ASP A 228 -3.61 -22.45 3.68
C ASP A 228 -2.18 -21.95 3.96
N ALA A 229 -1.21 -22.27 3.10
CA ALA A 229 0.15 -21.76 3.22
C ALA A 229 0.24 -20.36 2.59
N GLY A 230 0.48 -19.34 3.43
CA GLY A 230 0.89 -18.02 2.97
C GLY A 230 2.13 -18.13 2.07
N LEU A 231 2.29 -17.20 1.13
CA LEU A 231 3.38 -17.09 0.14
C LEU A 231 4.81 -17.01 0.70
N HIS A 232 5.02 -17.31 1.99
CA HIS A 232 6.35 -17.38 2.57
C HIS A 232 6.97 -18.76 2.30
N PHE A 233 7.87 -18.79 1.31
CA PHE A 233 8.84 -19.86 0.99
C PHE A 233 8.26 -21.11 0.29
N ARG A 234 8.33 -21.15 -1.04
CA ARG A 234 8.57 -22.39 -1.79
C ARG A 234 9.91 -22.26 -2.48
N SER A 235 10.89 -23.08 -2.15
CA SER A 235 12.28 -22.91 -2.61
C SER A 235 12.59 -23.56 -3.96
N ASP A 236 11.65 -24.29 -4.57
CA ASP A 236 12.04 -25.24 -5.63
C ASP A 236 11.44 -24.93 -7.02
N GLU A 237 10.42 -24.06 -7.12
CA GLU A 237 9.87 -23.49 -8.36
C GLU A 237 9.24 -22.09 -8.14
N ALA A 238 9.63 -21.37 -7.08
CA ALA A 238 9.01 -20.09 -6.76
C ALA A 238 9.32 -19.04 -7.82
N ALA A 239 8.28 -18.25 -8.15
CA ALA A 239 8.44 -17.06 -8.93
C ALA A 239 9.53 -16.17 -8.30
N ASP A 240 10.35 -15.56 -9.15
CA ASP A 240 11.29 -14.52 -8.74
C ASP A 240 10.57 -13.49 -7.83
N PRO A 241 11.04 -13.23 -6.60
CA PRO A 241 10.37 -12.33 -5.66
C PRO A 241 10.09 -10.93 -6.22
N LEU A 242 10.95 -10.42 -7.11
CA LEU A 242 10.69 -9.15 -7.80
C LEU A 242 9.50 -9.27 -8.77
N THR A 243 9.38 -10.40 -9.47
CA THR A 243 8.23 -10.73 -10.31
C THR A 243 6.95 -10.80 -9.48
N GLU A 244 6.97 -11.38 -8.29
CA GLU A 244 5.81 -11.39 -7.37
C GLU A 244 5.43 -9.96 -6.93
N ALA A 245 6.41 -9.14 -6.55
CA ALA A 245 6.18 -7.74 -6.18
C ALA A 245 5.54 -6.94 -7.33
N ARG A 246 6.00 -7.15 -8.56
CA ARG A 246 5.45 -6.53 -9.76
C ARG A 246 4.05 -7.03 -10.09
N ALA A 247 3.76 -8.32 -9.93
CA ALA A 247 2.43 -8.89 -10.10
C ALA A 247 1.44 -8.29 -9.09
N ALA A 248 1.83 -8.18 -7.82
CA ALA A 248 1.03 -7.52 -6.80
C ALA A 248 0.79 -6.03 -7.11
N LEU A 249 1.81 -5.32 -7.62
CA LEU A 249 1.62 -3.93 -8.05
C LEU A 249 0.68 -3.85 -9.27
N ALA A 250 0.81 -4.74 -10.25
CA ALA A 250 -0.05 -4.79 -11.43
C ALA A 250 -1.53 -5.02 -11.06
N ASP A 251 -1.81 -5.93 -10.12
CA ASP A 251 -3.16 -6.11 -9.57
C ASP A 251 -3.71 -4.81 -8.95
N MET A 252 -2.89 -4.10 -8.15
CA MET A 252 -3.31 -2.85 -7.51
C MET A 252 -3.66 -1.78 -8.55
N ILE A 253 -2.85 -1.69 -9.60
CA ILE A 253 -3.04 -0.72 -10.69
C ILE A 253 -4.23 -1.11 -11.56
N ALA A 254 -4.42 -2.39 -11.85
CA ALA A 254 -5.61 -2.90 -12.54
C ALA A 254 -6.90 -2.61 -11.74
N LEU A 255 -6.92 -2.86 -10.43
CA LEU A 255 -8.05 -2.47 -9.57
C LEU A 255 -8.30 -0.96 -9.62
N SER A 256 -7.25 -0.13 -9.71
CA SER A 256 -7.38 1.32 -9.77
C SER A 256 -8.01 1.81 -11.08
N ARG A 257 -8.00 1.00 -12.14
CA ARG A 257 -8.63 1.32 -13.43
C ARG A 257 -10.09 0.88 -13.53
N CYS A 258 -10.60 0.17 -12.52
CA CYS A 258 -11.98 -0.28 -12.48
C CYS A 258 -12.94 0.85 -12.03
N GLU A 259 -14.15 0.86 -12.57
CA GLU A 259 -15.20 1.81 -12.22
C GLU A 259 -15.85 1.48 -10.88
N TRP A 260 -15.99 0.19 -10.60
CA TRP A 260 -16.54 -0.34 -9.35
C TRP A 260 -15.47 -1.11 -8.59
N LEU A 261 -15.53 -1.09 -7.26
CA LEU A 261 -14.60 -1.84 -6.41
C LEU A 261 -15.33 -2.60 -5.31
N VAL A 262 -15.27 -3.93 -5.34
CA VAL A 262 -15.65 -4.82 -4.22
C VAL A 262 -14.38 -5.17 -3.45
N HIS A 263 -14.31 -4.78 -2.18
CA HIS A 263 -13.10 -4.98 -1.40
C HIS A 263 -13.37 -5.01 0.10
N SER A 264 -12.32 -5.24 0.88
CA SER A 264 -12.29 -4.96 2.32
C SER A 264 -11.52 -3.67 2.56
N SER A 265 -12.07 -2.74 3.34
CA SER A 265 -11.36 -1.51 3.72
C SER A 265 -10.21 -1.73 4.71
N HIS A 266 -10.00 -2.97 5.16
CA HIS A 266 -8.80 -3.35 5.90
C HIS A 266 -7.58 -3.55 5.04
N SER A 267 -7.77 -3.89 3.77
CA SER A 267 -6.65 -4.06 2.89
C SER A 267 -6.18 -2.68 2.46
N THR A 268 -5.00 -2.27 2.96
CA THR A 268 -4.33 -1.06 2.46
C THR A 268 -4.12 -1.14 0.96
N PHE A 269 -4.03 -2.34 0.39
CA PHE A 269 -3.97 -2.61 -1.04
C PHE A 269 -5.17 -2.00 -1.79
N SER A 270 -6.39 -2.41 -1.45
CA SER A 270 -7.60 -1.92 -2.14
C SER A 270 -7.88 -0.46 -1.84
N VAL A 271 -7.56 0.01 -0.63
CA VAL A 271 -7.65 1.44 -0.29
C VAL A 271 -6.72 2.27 -1.17
N THR A 272 -5.49 1.78 -1.42
CA THR A 272 -4.54 2.45 -2.30
C THR A 272 -5.03 2.44 -3.75
N ALA A 273 -5.54 1.31 -4.25
CA ALA A 273 -6.13 1.21 -5.59
C ALA A 273 -7.28 2.22 -5.79
N ALA A 274 -8.21 2.31 -4.82
CA ALA A 274 -9.32 3.26 -4.87
C ALA A 274 -8.85 4.73 -4.85
N LEU A 275 -7.75 5.03 -4.17
CA LEU A 275 -7.15 6.38 -4.14
C LEU A 275 -6.47 6.73 -5.47
N ILE A 276 -5.69 5.81 -6.04
CA ILE A 276 -5.04 5.97 -7.35
C ILE A 276 -6.11 6.22 -8.42
N GLY A 277 -7.10 5.34 -8.48
CA GLY A 277 -8.21 5.35 -9.44
C GLY A 277 -9.24 6.45 -9.24
N ASP A 278 -9.13 7.20 -8.14
CA ASP A 278 -10.13 8.20 -7.75
C ASP A 278 -11.55 7.64 -7.59
N ILE A 279 -11.68 6.32 -7.36
CA ILE A 279 -12.96 5.61 -7.31
C ILE A 279 -13.83 6.22 -6.19
N PRO A 280 -15.02 6.75 -6.48
CA PRO A 280 -15.83 7.42 -5.47
C PRO A 280 -16.42 6.43 -4.46
N PRO A 281 -16.66 6.81 -3.19
CA PRO A 281 -17.23 5.91 -2.19
C PRO A 281 -18.56 5.26 -2.58
N GLY A 282 -19.38 5.95 -3.40
CA GLY A 282 -20.63 5.40 -3.94
C GLY A 282 -20.44 4.21 -4.88
N ARG A 283 -19.24 4.06 -5.48
CA ARG A 283 -18.84 2.94 -6.32
C ARG A 283 -17.96 1.90 -5.63
N GLN A 284 -17.79 2.03 -4.31
CA GLN A 284 -17.09 1.05 -3.50
C GLN A 284 -18.10 0.21 -2.71
N ARG A 285 -17.91 -1.11 -2.72
CA ARG A 285 -18.65 -2.10 -1.93
C ARG A 285 -17.70 -2.70 -0.91
N ASP A 286 -17.54 -2.00 0.22
CA ASP A 286 -16.74 -2.46 1.35
C ASP A 286 -17.49 -3.53 2.15
N VAL A 287 -16.97 -4.77 2.12
CA VAL A 287 -17.56 -5.91 2.82
C VAL A 287 -17.45 -5.82 4.34
N ASP A 288 -16.58 -4.95 4.86
CA ASP A 288 -16.34 -4.74 6.28
C ASP A 288 -16.92 -3.42 6.82
N ARG A 289 -17.68 -2.66 6.01
CA ARG A 289 -18.15 -1.30 6.34
C ARG A 289 -18.82 -1.21 7.72
N TYR A 290 -19.62 -2.20 8.09
CA TYR A 290 -20.39 -2.20 9.35
C TYR A 290 -19.70 -2.94 10.51
N ASN A 291 -18.45 -3.36 10.33
CA ASN A 291 -17.73 -4.04 11.39
C ASN A 291 -17.19 -3.03 12.42
N VAL A 292 -17.88 -2.87 13.55
CA VAL A 292 -17.56 -1.85 14.57
C VAL A 292 -16.16 -2.04 15.17
N LYS A 293 -15.74 -3.29 15.41
CA LYS A 293 -14.39 -3.61 15.92
C LYS A 293 -13.29 -3.13 14.98
N VAL A 294 -13.60 -3.12 13.69
CA VAL A 294 -12.67 -2.75 12.61
C VAL A 294 -12.48 -1.25 12.55
N GLN A 295 -13.57 -0.49 12.63
CA GLN A 295 -13.51 0.96 12.63
C GLN A 295 -12.76 1.48 13.87
N ALA A 296 -13.03 0.92 15.05
CA ALA A 296 -12.34 1.28 16.30
C ALA A 296 -10.84 1.01 16.22
N LYS A 297 -10.44 -0.16 15.69
CA LYS A 297 -9.02 -0.52 15.52
C LYS A 297 -8.29 0.43 14.57
N ARG A 298 -8.89 0.77 13.41
CA ARG A 298 -8.29 1.70 12.43
C ARG A 298 -8.10 3.09 13.01
N TRP A 299 -9.10 3.60 13.73
CA TRP A 299 -9.02 4.90 14.36
C TRP A 299 -7.84 4.96 15.34
N PHE A 300 -7.75 4.02 16.29
CA PHE A 300 -6.65 3.97 17.25
C PHE A 300 -5.28 3.85 16.56
N GLN A 301 -5.16 2.95 15.59
CA GLN A 301 -3.90 2.70 14.88
C GLN A 301 -3.43 3.89 14.01
N SER A 302 -4.33 4.75 13.55
CA SER A 302 -3.97 5.97 12.80
C SER A 302 -3.40 7.08 13.69
N TRP A 303 -3.71 7.05 14.99
CA TRP A 303 -3.33 8.09 15.96
C TRP A 303 -2.13 7.70 16.83
N VAL A 304 -2.03 6.43 17.21
CA VAL A 304 -0.89 5.91 17.99
C VAL A 304 0.35 5.85 17.14
#